data_AF-T0HB58-F1
#
_entry.id   AF-T0HB58-F1
#
_cell.length_a   1.000
_cell.length_b   1.000
_cell.length_c   1.000
_cell.angle_alpha   90.00
_cell.angle_beta   90.00
_cell.angle_gamma   90.00
#
_symmetry.space_group_name_H-M   'P 1'
#
loop_
_entity.id
_entity.type
_entity.pdbx_description
1 polymer ?
#
loop_
_entity_poly.entity_id
_entity_poly.type
_entity_poly.pdbx_seq_one_letter_code
_entity_poly.pdbx_strand_id
1 'polypeptide(L)'
;MLTTQQVVDQVRSDAARIERFVQRRETFLDALDWTMLTCDQVHDAAMLDFMLDFMLEDDLAEALQRVSMAESLAAMGMPLVPTFIRYNPFPRPWHAEWLALVN
;
A
#
# COMPACT_ATOMS: atom_id res chain seq x y z
N MET A 1 -11.14 22.32 -10.35
CA MET A 1 -11.62 20.95 -10.59
C MET A 1 -10.54 20.21 -11.35
N LEU A 2 -10.22 18.98 -10.97
CA LEU A 2 -9.34 18.12 -11.77
C LEU A 2 -10.10 17.67 -13.02
N THR A 3 -9.38 17.55 -14.14
CA THR A 3 -9.90 16.92 -15.36
C THR A 3 -9.99 15.40 -15.18
N THR A 4 -10.80 14.74 -16.00
CA THR A 4 -10.90 13.27 -16.04
C THR A 4 -9.51 12.61 -16.15
N GLN A 5 -8.63 13.13 -17.02
CA GLN A 5 -7.27 12.61 -17.18
C GLN A 5 -6.44 12.76 -15.90
N GLN A 6 -6.52 13.91 -15.22
CA GLN A 6 -5.80 14.12 -13.96
C GLN A 6 -6.29 13.19 -12.85
N VAL A 7 -7.58 12.82 -12.83
CA VAL A 7 -8.11 11.84 -11.87
C VAL A 7 -7.57 10.44 -12.17
N VAL A 8 -7.52 10.04 -13.45
CA VAL A 8 -6.92 8.75 -13.86
C VAL A 8 -5.43 8.68 -13.48
N ASP A 9 -4.68 9.73 -13.76
CA ASP A 9 -3.25 9.81 -13.45
C ASP A 9 -3.01 9.74 -11.93
N GLN A 10 -3.87 10.39 -11.13
CA GLN A 10 -3.80 10.32 -9.67
C GLN A 10 -4.04 8.89 -9.16
N VAL A 11 -5.11 8.22 -9.63
CA VAL A 11 -5.45 6.86 -9.19
C VAL A 11 -4.35 5.85 -9.59
N ARG A 12 -3.76 6.01 -10.79
CA ARG A 12 -2.59 5.22 -11.21
C ARG A 12 -1.36 5.49 -10.34
N SER A 13 -1.10 6.75 -10.02
CA SER A 13 0.01 7.14 -9.13
C SER A 13 -0.15 6.52 -7.74
N ASP A 14 -1.37 6.43 -7.22
CA ASP A 14 -1.66 5.84 -5.93
C ASP A 14 -1.45 4.32 -5.94
N ALA A 15 -1.94 3.60 -6.95
CA ALA A 15 -1.66 2.17 -7.12
C ALA A 15 -0.14 1.90 -7.22
N ALA A 16 0.57 2.69 -8.03
CA ALA A 16 2.01 2.56 -8.19
C ALA A 16 2.80 2.88 -6.89
N ARG A 17 2.23 3.66 -5.95
CA ARG A 17 2.84 3.86 -4.63
C ARG A 17 2.78 2.60 -3.77
N ILE A 18 1.66 1.87 -3.83
CA ILE A 18 1.47 0.61 -3.10
C ILE A 18 2.45 -0.44 -3.64
N GLU A 19 2.54 -0.60 -4.97
CA GLU A 19 3.48 -1.52 -5.61
C GLU A 19 4.94 -1.22 -5.21
N ARG A 20 5.36 0.05 -5.29
CA ARG A 20 6.71 0.46 -4.86
C ARG A 20 6.96 0.25 -3.37
N PHE A 21 5.91 0.25 -2.55
CA PHE A 21 6.05 -0.05 -1.13
C PHE A 21 6.28 -1.55 -0.92
N VAL A 22 5.47 -2.41 -1.55
CA VAL A 22 5.62 -3.87 -1.54
C VAL A 22 7.04 -4.27 -1.96
N GLN A 23 7.50 -3.79 -3.12
CA GLN A 23 8.83 -4.12 -3.64
C GLN A 23 9.98 -3.72 -2.69
N ARG A 24 9.88 -2.56 -2.04
CA ARG A 24 10.89 -2.11 -1.07
C ARG A 24 10.88 -2.97 0.19
N ARG A 25 9.70 -3.46 0.61
CA ARG A 25 9.58 -4.39 1.73
C ARG A 25 10.25 -5.71 1.41
N GLU A 26 9.93 -6.32 0.28
CA GLU A 26 10.54 -7.58 -0.17
C GLU A 26 12.07 -7.46 -0.22
N THR A 27 12.57 -6.39 -0.85
CA THR A 27 14.02 -6.13 -0.91
C THR A 27 14.66 -5.99 0.48
N PHE A 28 13.95 -5.37 1.43
CA PHE A 28 14.43 -5.23 2.81
C PHE A 28 14.47 -6.58 3.55
N LEU A 29 13.44 -7.40 3.41
CA LEU A 29 13.35 -8.72 4.03
C LEU A 29 14.40 -9.69 3.46
N ASP A 30 14.66 -9.63 2.16
CA ASP A 30 15.70 -10.42 1.49
C ASP A 30 17.11 -10.00 1.95
N ALA A 31 17.31 -8.71 2.23
CA ALA A 31 18.58 -8.18 2.71
C ALA A 31 18.83 -8.43 4.20
N LEU A 32 17.82 -8.90 4.94
CA LEU A 32 17.89 -9.06 6.38
C LEU A 32 18.64 -10.35 6.73
N ASP A 33 19.66 -10.25 7.59
CA ASP A 33 20.34 -11.43 8.11
C ASP A 33 19.51 -12.05 9.24
N TRP A 34 18.59 -12.93 8.85
CA TRP A 34 17.70 -13.64 9.77
C TRP A 34 18.44 -14.47 10.82
N THR A 35 19.71 -14.82 10.59
CA THR A 35 20.51 -15.61 11.53
C THR A 35 21.03 -14.80 12.71
N MET A 36 21.01 -13.47 12.60
CA MET A 36 21.42 -12.53 13.66
C MET A 36 20.26 -12.18 14.61
N LEU A 37 19.03 -12.59 14.30
CA LEU A 37 17.85 -12.36 15.11
C LEU A 37 17.62 -13.49 16.13
N THR A 38 17.05 -13.14 17.29
CA THR A 38 16.56 -14.16 18.24
C THR A 38 15.32 -14.85 17.69
N CYS A 39 14.99 -16.05 18.18
CA CYS A 39 13.77 -16.75 17.77
C CYS A 39 12.51 -15.90 17.96
N ASP A 40 12.41 -15.15 19.05
CA ASP A 40 11.27 -14.27 19.33
C ASP A 40 11.20 -13.12 18.31
N GLN A 41 12.34 -12.52 17.96
CA GLN A 41 12.40 -11.47 16.94
C GLN A 41 12.03 -11.98 15.54
N VAL A 42 12.47 -13.19 15.18
CA VAL A 42 12.08 -13.83 13.91
C VAL A 42 10.57 -14.10 13.90
N HIS A 43 10.02 -14.61 15.01
CA HIS A 43 8.59 -14.89 15.13
C HIS A 43 7.73 -13.63 15.00
N ASP A 44 8.07 -12.58 15.75
CA ASP A 44 7.36 -11.30 15.70
C ASP A 44 7.46 -10.65 14.31
N ALA A 45 8.65 -10.68 13.70
CA ALA A 45 8.85 -10.16 12.35
C ALA A 45 8.04 -10.93 11.30
N ALA A 46 8.00 -12.26 11.39
CA ALA A 46 7.24 -13.11 10.47
C ALA A 46 5.71 -12.91 10.63
N MET A 47 5.22 -12.73 11.86
CA MET A 47 3.81 -12.44 12.10
C MET A 47 3.40 -11.06 11.56
N LEU A 48 4.26 -10.06 11.75
CA LEU A 48 4.03 -8.72 11.21
C LEU A 48 4.08 -8.70 9.69
N ASP A 49 5.02 -9.44 9.07
CA ASP A 49 5.12 -9.58 7.62
C ASP A 49 3.88 -10.28 7.05
N PHE A 50 3.45 -11.41 7.65
CA PHE A 50 2.25 -12.13 7.24
C PHE A 50 0.98 -11.25 7.31
N MET A 51 0.79 -10.54 8.43
CA MET A 51 -0.35 -9.64 8.57
C MET A 51 -0.28 -8.49 7.55
N LEU A 52 0.92 -8.00 7.29
CA LEU A 52 1.13 -6.92 6.35
C LEU A 52 0.85 -7.35 4.92
N ASP A 53 1.32 -8.52 4.51
CA ASP A 53 1.05 -9.07 3.18
C ASP A 53 -0.44 -9.15 2.92
N PHE A 54 -1.19 -9.72 3.85
CA PHE A 54 -2.64 -9.82 3.73
C PHE A 54 -3.30 -8.45 3.51
N MET A 55 -2.91 -7.44 4.28
CA MET A 55 -3.48 -6.10 4.13
C MET A 55 -3.04 -5.40 2.82
N LEU A 56 -1.81 -5.64 2.37
CA LEU A 56 -1.27 -5.01 1.16
C LEU A 56 -1.85 -5.63 -0.11
N GLU A 57 -2.11 -6.94 -0.11
CA GLU A 57 -2.78 -7.62 -1.22
C GLU A 57 -4.19 -7.04 -1.44
N ASP A 58 -4.96 -6.88 -0.36
CA ASP A 58 -6.29 -6.26 -0.41
C ASP A 58 -6.23 -4.80 -0.88
N ASP A 59 -5.30 -3.99 -0.33
CA ASP A 59 -5.13 -2.59 -0.72
C ASP A 59 -4.72 -2.45 -2.20
N LEU A 60 -3.82 -3.32 -2.68
CA LEU A 60 -3.37 -3.33 -4.07
C LEU A 60 -4.50 -3.75 -5.02
N ALA A 61 -5.23 -4.81 -4.68
CA ALA A 61 -6.37 -5.28 -5.46
C ALA A 61 -7.45 -4.18 -5.57
N GLU A 62 -7.76 -3.52 -4.46
CA GLU A 62 -8.73 -2.43 -4.43
C GLU A 62 -8.25 -1.21 -5.23
N ALA A 63 -6.96 -0.89 -5.18
CA ALA A 63 -6.36 0.19 -5.97
C ALA A 63 -6.41 -0.11 -7.48
N LEU A 64 -6.05 -1.32 -7.90
CA LEU A 64 -6.11 -1.75 -9.30
C LEU A 64 -7.55 -1.78 -9.84
N GLN A 65 -8.51 -2.25 -9.02
CA GLN A 65 -9.93 -2.21 -9.38
C GLN A 65 -10.39 -0.77 -9.65
N ARG A 66 -9.94 0.18 -8.84
CA ARG A 66 -10.27 1.61 -9.02
C ARG A 66 -9.60 2.22 -10.24
N VAL A 67 -8.37 1.85 -10.58
CA VAL A 67 -7.74 2.23 -11.85
C VAL A 67 -8.62 1.79 -13.02
N SER A 68 -9.00 0.51 -13.05
CA SER A 68 -9.84 -0.08 -14.11
C SER A 68 -11.20 0.63 -14.22
N MET A 69 -11.84 0.92 -13.08
CA MET A 69 -13.11 1.66 -13.04
C MET A 69 -12.94 3.09 -13.57
N ALA A 70 -11.88 3.80 -13.16
CA ALA A 70 -11.63 5.17 -13.60
C ALA A 70 -11.36 5.25 -15.12
N GLU A 71 -10.60 4.31 -15.65
CA GLU A 71 -10.33 4.18 -17.09
C GLU A 71 -11.61 3.89 -17.89
N SER A 72 -12.45 2.99 -17.37
CA SER A 72 -13.73 2.64 -18.00
C SER A 72 -14.70 3.82 -18.02
N LEU A 73 -14.82 4.55 -16.91
CA LEU A 73 -15.66 5.75 -16.81
C LEU A 73 -15.14 6.87 -17.73
N ALA A 74 -13.82 7.06 -17.79
CA ALA A 74 -13.21 8.01 -18.72
C ALA A 74 -13.50 7.65 -20.19
N ALA A 75 -13.41 6.37 -20.56
CA ALA A 75 -13.72 5.89 -21.90
C ALA A 75 -15.20 6.09 -22.29
N MET A 76 -16.11 6.03 -21.31
CA MET A 76 -17.54 6.34 -21.50
C MET A 76 -17.85 7.84 -21.52
N GLY A 77 -16.84 8.71 -21.39
CA GLY A 77 -17.04 10.17 -21.34
C GLY A 77 -17.74 10.64 -20.05
N MET A 78 -17.76 9.80 -19.02
CA MET A 78 -18.41 10.13 -17.75
C MET A 78 -17.49 11.03 -16.91
N PRO A 79 -18.05 12.03 -16.20
CA PRO A 79 -17.27 12.85 -15.29
C PRO A 79 -16.77 12.00 -14.13
N LEU A 80 -15.45 12.06 -13.87
CA LEU A 80 -14.85 11.43 -12.71
C LEU A 80 -14.93 12.36 -11.51
N VAL A 81 -15.50 11.86 -10.42
CA VAL A 81 -15.37 12.50 -9.11
C VAL A 81 -14.06 12.02 -8.50
N PRO A 82 -13.20 12.90 -7.94
CA PRO A 82 -12.04 12.47 -7.18
C PRO A 82 -12.51 11.76 -5.90
N THR A 83 -12.79 10.46 -5.99
CA THR A 83 -12.87 9.60 -4.82
C THR A 83 -11.44 9.27 -4.43
N PHE A 84 -10.95 9.97 -3.40
CA PHE A 84 -9.63 9.73 -2.83
C PHE A 84 -9.50 8.24 -2.49
N ILE A 85 -8.58 7.53 -3.16
CA ILE A 85 -7.98 6.36 -2.52
C ILE A 85 -7.14 6.95 -1.40
N ARG A 86 -7.68 6.98 -0.19
CA ARG A 86 -6.85 7.20 0.99
C ARG A 86 -6.04 5.93 1.21
N TYR A 87 -5.04 5.70 0.35
CA TYR A 87 -3.93 4.88 0.78
C TYR A 87 -3.14 5.73 1.78
N ASN A 88 -3.48 5.54 3.06
CA ASN A 88 -2.69 6.07 4.14
C ASN A 88 -1.80 4.92 4.64
N PRO A 89 -0.51 4.86 4.25
CA PRO A 89 0.40 3.86 4.78
C PRO A 89 0.68 4.06 6.28
N PHE A 90 0.03 5.01 6.94
CA PHE A 90 0.24 5.39 8.33
C PHE A 90 -1.08 5.35 9.14
N PRO A 91 -1.06 4.91 10.41
CA PRO A 91 0.08 4.33 11.13
C PRO A 91 0.05 2.80 11.03
N ARG A 92 1.05 2.19 10.38
CA ARG A 92 1.25 0.74 10.37
C ARG A 92 2.18 0.31 11.52
N PRO A 93 2.13 -0.94 12.00
CA PRO A 93 2.79 -1.37 13.25
C PRO A 93 4.29 -1.10 13.34
N TRP A 94 5.03 -1.07 12.21
CA TRP A 94 6.47 -0.77 12.19
C TRP A 94 6.80 0.72 12.13
N HIS A 95 5.81 1.61 12.21
CA HIS A 95 6.04 3.05 12.26
C HIS A 95 6.44 3.49 13.66
N ALA A 96 7.37 4.45 13.76
CA ALA A 96 7.80 5.02 15.03
C ALA A 96 6.64 5.57 15.87
N GLU A 97 5.53 5.94 15.23
CA GLU A 97 4.29 6.41 15.85
C GLU A 97 3.59 5.31 16.68
N TRP A 98 3.75 4.03 16.35
CA TRP A 98 3.25 2.91 17.15
C TRP A 98 4.05 2.74 18.44
N LEU A 99 5.37 2.96 18.42
CA LEU A 99 6.20 2.97 19.64
C LEU A 99 5.76 4.06 20.64
N ALA A 100 5.17 5.15 20.15
CA ALA A 100 4.63 6.22 20.99
C ALA A 100 3.26 5.89 21.61
N LEU A 101 2.53 4.89 21.09
CA LEU A 101 1.23 4.45 21.63
C LEU A 101 1.35 3.36 22.71
N VAL A 102 2.54 2.77 22.89
CA VAL A 102 2.82 1.74 23.91
C VAL A 102 3.39 2.35 25.20
N ASN A 103 3.55 3.68 25.26
CA ASN A 103 3.97 4.44 26.45
C ASN A 103 2.82 5.25 27.06
#